data_AF-A0A520HC25-F1
#
_entry.id   AF-A0A520HC25-F1
#
_cell.length_a   1.000
_cell.length_b   1.000
_cell.length_c   1.000
_cell.angle_alpha   90.00
_cell.angle_beta   90.00
_cell.angle_gamma   90.00
#
_symmetry.space_group_name_H-M   'P 1'
#
loop_
_entity.id
_entity.type
_entity.pdbx_description
1 polymer ?
#
loop_
_entity_poly.entity_id
_entity_poly.type
_entity_poly.pdbx_seq_one_letter_code
_entity_poly.pdbx_strand_id
1 'polypeptide(L)'
;LGTAAPGDPNRAVPNYVTGCLYDPHWDIPLLSAPGHGGGANWNHQSFSPATGLVYTGTGYVAAAHSLTEASNGLRPPGAYMTGGIVAVDPGTNLVKWKKAMPYSLAHGNGILTTASGLLFIGQPDGNLLAMDGDDGKELWRFQTGAAISASPVTYEIDGQQYVAVYAGGTSIPYGDSASRGDYLWAFKVGGTVPPAATPPAPVVRRPVSGAAVEGAALPTPYTVFLGRVQTAANQPGATESTAINAMTPTWMRVPVNTTVTFTNPAGNANTRCATQFFEGEYNFKLLPGTSAKHTFNKPGEYFYNDCHSPRSTGKIVVY
;
A
#
# COMPACT_ATOMS: atom_id res chain seq x y z
N LEU A 1 -6.64 12.57 -10.35
CA LEU A 1 -7.03 11.26 -10.92
C LEU A 1 -6.34 10.18 -10.09
N GLY A 2 -7.11 9.21 -9.58
CA GLY A 2 -6.72 8.29 -8.49
C GLY A 2 -7.80 8.35 -7.43
N THR A 3 -8.64 7.31 -7.36
CA THR A 3 -9.88 7.26 -6.58
C THR A 3 -9.67 7.61 -5.12
N ALA A 4 -10.56 8.45 -4.57
CA ALA A 4 -10.66 8.66 -3.14
C ALA A 4 -10.83 7.28 -2.48
N ALA A 5 -9.80 6.81 -1.79
CA ALA A 5 -9.90 5.63 -0.95
C ALA A 5 -11.03 5.88 0.06
N PRO A 6 -12.06 5.01 0.14
CA PRO A 6 -13.03 5.11 1.21
C PRO A 6 -12.32 4.91 2.56
N GLY A 7 -12.44 5.90 3.46
CA GLY A 7 -11.77 5.90 4.76
C GLY A 7 -10.35 6.50 4.73
N ASP A 8 -9.85 6.90 5.90
CA ASP A 8 -8.46 7.34 6.06
C ASP A 8 -7.52 6.19 5.65
N PRO A 9 -6.72 6.31 4.56
CA PRO A 9 -5.82 5.25 4.11
C PRO A 9 -4.73 4.95 5.15
N ASN A 10 -4.53 5.84 6.13
CA ASN A 10 -3.60 5.63 7.23
C ASN A 10 -4.24 4.88 8.41
N ARG A 11 -5.52 4.49 8.34
CA ARG A 11 -6.16 3.73 9.40
C ARG A 11 -5.51 2.35 9.54
N ALA A 12 -5.25 1.94 10.78
CA ALA A 12 -4.75 0.62 11.10
C ALA A 12 -5.70 -0.48 10.61
N VAL A 13 -5.13 -1.58 10.10
CA VAL A 13 -5.90 -2.80 9.85
C VAL A 13 -6.42 -3.30 11.22
N PRO A 14 -7.71 -3.65 11.36
CA PRO A 14 -8.29 -4.07 12.63
C PRO A 14 -7.59 -5.28 13.25
N ASN A 15 -7.88 -5.54 14.52
CA ASN A 15 -7.42 -6.70 15.28
C ASN A 15 -5.90 -6.78 15.52
N TYR A 16 -5.07 -6.01 14.81
CA TYR A 16 -3.69 -5.79 15.23
C TYR A 16 -3.67 -4.96 16.51
N VAL A 17 -2.78 -5.31 17.43
CA VAL A 17 -2.53 -4.47 18.59
C VAL A 17 -1.76 -3.24 18.12
N THR A 18 -2.23 -2.07 18.50
CA THR A 18 -1.51 -0.81 18.34
C THR A 18 -0.95 -0.41 19.69
N GLY A 19 0.28 0.09 19.70
CA GLY A 19 0.98 0.44 20.93
C GLY A 19 1.82 1.70 20.79
N CYS A 20 2.36 2.15 21.91
CA CYS A 20 3.40 3.17 21.94
C CYS A 20 4.70 2.65 21.30
N LEU A 21 5.60 3.56 20.94
CA LEU A 21 6.86 3.24 20.23
C LEU A 21 7.72 2.14 20.90
N TYR A 22 7.58 1.94 22.21
CA TYR A 22 8.34 0.98 23.00
C TYR A 22 7.51 -0.17 23.55
N ASP A 23 6.28 -0.36 23.07
CA ASP A 23 5.47 -1.48 23.50
C ASP A 23 6.12 -2.80 23.01
N PRO A 24 6.42 -3.73 23.92
CA PRO A 24 7.08 -4.97 23.56
C PRO A 24 6.16 -5.81 22.66
N HIS A 25 6.71 -6.32 21.57
CA HIS A 25 6.04 -7.25 20.68
C HIS A 25 6.61 -8.65 20.89
N TRP A 26 5.86 -9.53 21.55
CA TRP A 26 6.28 -10.93 21.74
C TRP A 26 5.40 -11.86 20.92
N ASP A 27 4.37 -12.42 21.52
CA ASP A 27 3.54 -13.45 20.90
C ASP A 27 2.44 -12.88 20.00
N ILE A 28 2.12 -11.60 20.18
CA ILE A 28 1.04 -10.91 19.48
C ILE A 28 1.63 -9.94 18.45
N PRO A 29 1.18 -9.98 17.18
CA PRO A 29 1.61 -9.02 16.18
C PRO A 29 1.19 -7.59 16.54
N LEU A 30 2.18 -6.76 16.84
CA LEU A 30 2.03 -5.34 17.12
C LEU A 30 2.23 -4.53 15.83
N LEU A 31 1.23 -3.75 15.44
CA LEU A 31 1.31 -2.86 14.29
C LEU A 31 2.10 -1.60 14.65
N SER A 32 3.16 -1.36 13.89
CA SER A 32 3.96 -0.14 13.93
C SER A 32 3.77 0.65 12.64
N ALA A 33 3.62 1.97 12.77
CA ALA A 33 3.53 2.92 11.67
C ALA A 33 4.57 4.04 11.91
N PRO A 34 5.44 4.36 10.94
CA PRO A 34 5.39 3.98 9.52
C PRO A 34 5.95 2.59 9.20
N GLY A 35 6.28 1.77 10.22
CA GLY A 35 6.82 0.42 10.05
C GLY A 35 8.30 0.40 9.68
N HIS A 36 8.83 -0.78 9.34
CA HIS A 36 10.25 -0.96 8.99
C HIS A 36 10.71 -0.12 7.80
N GLY A 37 9.80 0.22 6.88
CA GLY A 37 10.11 1.05 5.72
C GLY A 37 10.43 2.49 6.08
N GLY A 38 10.13 2.92 7.32
CA GLY A 38 10.33 4.29 7.77
C GLY A 38 9.35 5.27 7.12
N GLY A 39 9.28 6.47 7.71
CA GLY A 39 8.43 7.56 7.21
C GLY A 39 9.08 8.31 6.06
N ALA A 40 10.41 8.25 5.98
CA ALA A 40 11.29 8.61 4.89
C ALA A 40 12.50 7.66 5.00
N ASN A 41 13.01 7.14 3.89
CA ASN A 41 14.04 6.09 3.90
C ASN A 41 15.24 6.55 3.04
N TRP A 42 15.62 5.78 2.03
CA TRP A 42 16.68 6.14 1.09
C TRP A 42 16.27 7.17 0.03
N ASN A 43 15.06 7.75 0.11
CA ASN A 43 14.70 8.88 -0.73
C ASN A 43 15.52 10.13 -0.33
N HIS A 44 16.20 10.74 -1.30
CA HIS A 44 16.97 11.94 -1.01
C HIS A 44 16.06 13.15 -0.77
N GLN A 45 16.35 13.85 0.33
CA GLN A 45 15.74 15.13 0.67
C GLN A 45 16.44 16.25 -0.10
N SER A 46 15.76 17.38 -0.28
CA SER A 46 16.40 18.61 -0.76
C SER A 46 16.08 19.79 0.14
N PHE A 47 17.00 20.75 0.17
CA PHE A 47 16.83 22.02 0.85
C PHE A 47 16.84 23.14 -0.18
N SER A 48 15.86 24.06 -0.12
CA SER A 48 15.84 25.24 -0.98
C SER A 48 16.27 26.47 -0.19
N PRO A 49 17.39 27.12 -0.55
CA PRO A 49 17.76 28.41 0.03
C PRO A 49 16.74 29.52 -0.27
N ALA A 50 15.96 29.41 -1.35
CA ALA A 50 14.97 30.41 -1.74
C ALA A 50 13.77 30.44 -0.78
N THR A 51 13.30 29.28 -0.35
CA THR A 51 12.15 29.16 0.56
C THR A 51 12.57 28.93 2.02
N GLY A 52 13.82 28.51 2.25
CA GLY A 52 14.32 28.08 3.56
C GLY A 52 13.77 26.72 4.01
N LEU A 53 13.15 25.93 3.12
CA LEU A 53 12.47 24.68 3.48
C LEU A 53 13.29 23.44 3.08
N VAL A 54 13.16 22.38 3.90
CA VAL A 54 13.57 21.01 3.57
C VAL A 54 12.35 20.25 3.06
N TYR A 55 12.47 19.61 1.90
CA TYR A 55 11.45 18.79 1.28
C TYR A 55 11.82 17.32 1.36
N THR A 56 10.87 16.49 1.79
CA THR A 56 11.06 15.03 1.80
C THR A 56 9.79 14.31 1.34
N GLY A 57 9.99 13.30 0.49
CA GLY A 57 8.97 12.32 0.20
C GLY A 57 8.71 11.46 1.43
N THR A 58 7.45 11.18 1.72
CA THR A 58 7.02 10.42 2.89
C THR A 58 6.27 9.15 2.49
N GLY A 59 6.28 8.18 3.39
CA GLY A 59 5.60 6.90 3.23
C GLY A 59 4.81 6.54 4.48
N TYR A 60 3.64 5.95 4.26
CA TYR A 60 2.85 5.28 5.27
C TYR A 60 2.72 3.80 4.86
N VAL A 61 3.62 2.97 5.40
CA VAL A 61 3.75 1.55 5.05
C VAL A 61 3.88 0.71 6.31
N ALA A 62 2.78 0.62 7.07
CA ALA A 62 2.76 -0.05 8.36
C ALA A 62 3.24 -1.51 8.30
N ALA A 63 3.88 -1.95 9.37
CA ALA A 63 4.38 -3.31 9.54
C ALA A 63 4.05 -3.83 10.93
N ALA A 64 3.62 -5.09 11.00
CA ALA A 64 3.38 -5.79 12.23
C ALA A 64 4.60 -6.62 12.63
N HIS A 65 4.99 -6.55 13.90
CA HIS A 65 6.14 -7.27 14.44
C HIS A 65 5.69 -8.25 15.52
N SER A 66 6.28 -9.45 15.54
CA SER A 66 6.17 -10.45 16.61
C SER A 66 7.38 -11.39 16.55
N LEU A 67 7.54 -12.27 17.53
CA LEU A 67 8.63 -13.26 17.56
C LEU A 67 8.62 -14.21 16.36
N THR A 68 7.47 -14.37 15.70
CA THR A 68 7.30 -15.27 14.56
C THR A 68 7.48 -14.59 13.20
N GLU A 69 7.59 -13.26 13.17
CA GLU A 69 7.81 -12.54 11.91
C GLU A 69 9.31 -12.40 11.63
N ALA A 70 9.69 -12.57 10.36
CA ALA A 70 11.07 -12.34 9.94
C ALA A 70 11.46 -10.86 10.11
N SER A 71 12.77 -10.58 10.19
CA SER A 71 13.42 -9.26 10.34
C SER A 71 12.51 -8.03 10.21
N ASN A 72 12.01 -7.78 9.00
CA ASN A 72 11.30 -6.55 8.64
C ASN A 72 9.80 -6.55 9.02
N GLY A 73 9.34 -7.54 9.77
CA GLY A 73 7.94 -7.72 10.13
C GLY A 73 7.05 -8.10 8.94
N LEU A 74 5.76 -8.20 9.23
CA LEU A 74 4.70 -8.47 8.27
C LEU A 74 4.00 -7.17 7.87
N ARG A 75 4.04 -6.81 6.57
CA ARG A 75 3.09 -5.80 6.06
C ARG A 75 1.69 -6.44 6.02
N PRO A 76 0.70 -5.97 6.81
CA PRO A 76 -0.60 -6.61 6.86
C PRO A 76 -1.26 -6.65 5.47
N PRO A 77 -1.78 -7.81 5.01
CA PRO A 77 -2.56 -7.84 3.78
C PRO A 77 -3.76 -6.91 3.87
N GLY A 78 -4.09 -6.27 2.76
CA GLY A 78 -5.14 -5.25 2.65
C GLY A 78 -4.80 -3.88 3.19
N ALA A 79 -3.69 -3.70 3.91
CA ALA A 79 -3.22 -2.37 4.32
C ALA A 79 -2.86 -1.52 3.10
N TYR A 80 -3.17 -0.22 3.16
CA TYR A 80 -2.73 0.74 2.17
C TYR A 80 -1.24 1.02 2.31
N MET A 81 -0.60 1.28 1.17
CA MET A 81 0.80 1.71 1.03
C MET A 81 0.78 3.06 0.33
N THR A 82 0.69 4.12 1.11
CA THR A 82 0.49 5.51 0.66
C THR A 82 1.65 6.38 1.12
N GLY A 83 1.58 7.68 0.84
CA GLY A 83 2.61 8.62 1.24
C GLY A 83 2.30 10.04 0.85
N GLY A 84 3.35 10.84 0.73
CA GLY A 84 3.19 12.26 0.48
C GLY A 84 4.50 12.97 0.28
N ILE A 85 4.41 14.30 0.34
CA ILE A 85 5.56 15.19 0.47
C ILE A 85 5.29 16.06 1.70
N VAL A 86 6.34 16.30 2.48
CA VAL A 86 6.30 17.29 3.57
C VAL A 86 7.40 18.31 3.33
N ALA A 87 7.05 19.57 3.53
CA ALA A 87 7.99 20.67 3.63
C ALA A 87 8.11 21.12 5.08
N VAL A 88 9.33 21.13 5.59
CA VAL A 88 9.66 21.48 6.97
C VAL A 88 10.58 22.70 6.96
N ASP A 89 10.28 23.66 7.82
CA ASP A 89 11.20 24.74 8.13
C ASP A 89 12.20 24.23 9.20
N PRO A 90 13.48 24.02 8.85
CA PRO A 90 14.48 23.50 9.79
C PRO A 90 14.88 24.54 10.85
N GLY A 91 14.60 25.82 10.65
CA GLY A 91 14.86 26.88 11.64
C GLY A 91 13.84 26.87 12.77
N THR A 92 12.60 26.46 12.49
CA THR A 92 11.51 26.39 13.48
C THR A 92 11.11 24.96 13.87
N ASN A 93 11.57 23.95 13.14
CA ASN A 93 11.13 22.56 13.23
C ASN A 93 9.61 22.36 13.00
N LEU A 94 8.97 23.30 12.29
CA LEU A 94 7.55 23.22 11.98
C LEU A 94 7.31 22.78 10.55
N VAL A 95 6.25 22.00 10.37
CA VAL A 95 5.74 21.66 9.04
C VAL A 95 5.13 22.91 8.42
N LYS A 96 5.64 23.32 7.26
CA LYS A 96 5.06 24.43 6.49
C LYS A 96 3.85 23.96 5.68
N TRP A 97 3.99 22.83 4.99
CA TRP A 97 2.90 22.20 4.25
C TRP A 97 3.10 20.69 4.11
N LYS A 98 1.99 19.98 3.86
CA LYS A 98 1.96 18.56 3.51
C LYS A 98 1.11 18.37 2.26
N LYS A 99 1.58 17.51 1.36
CA LYS A 99 0.82 17.08 0.19
C LYS A 99 0.63 15.57 0.25
N ALA A 100 -0.61 15.12 0.39
CA ALA A 100 -0.94 13.70 0.23
C ALA A 100 -0.71 13.30 -1.23
N MET A 101 -0.03 12.18 -1.43
CA MET A 101 0.25 11.61 -2.74
C MET A 101 -0.32 10.20 -2.81
N PRO A 102 -0.74 9.71 -3.99
CA PRO A 102 -1.38 8.40 -4.12
C PRO A 102 -0.46 7.22 -3.75
N TYR A 103 0.85 7.46 -3.67
CA TYR A 103 1.86 6.44 -3.42
C TYR A 103 2.82 6.86 -2.31
N SER A 104 3.49 5.88 -1.71
CA SER A 104 4.65 6.04 -0.86
C SER A 104 5.79 6.65 -1.68
N LEU A 105 6.35 7.76 -1.19
CA LEU A 105 7.49 8.45 -1.79
C LEU A 105 8.73 8.38 -0.89
N ALA A 106 8.75 7.46 0.07
CA ALA A 106 9.86 7.27 1.01
C ALA A 106 10.98 6.35 0.47
N HIS A 107 10.75 5.61 -0.62
CA HIS A 107 11.62 4.51 -1.03
C HIS A 107 12.31 4.84 -2.36
N GLY A 108 13.15 5.88 -2.35
CA GLY A 108 13.99 6.29 -3.48
C GLY A 108 13.50 7.49 -4.28
N ASN A 109 12.26 7.91 -4.09
CA ASN A 109 11.65 9.08 -4.75
C ASN A 109 12.28 10.39 -4.23
N GLY A 110 13.50 10.68 -4.68
CA GLY A 110 14.24 11.87 -4.28
C GLY A 110 13.61 13.13 -4.85
N ILE A 111 13.75 14.23 -4.12
CA ILE A 111 13.27 15.55 -4.52
C ILE A 111 14.46 16.39 -4.94
N LEU A 112 14.42 16.95 -6.14
CA LEU A 112 15.30 18.03 -6.58
C LEU A 112 14.60 19.37 -6.37
N THR A 113 15.26 20.36 -5.79
CA THR A 113 14.76 21.74 -5.75
C THR A 113 15.68 22.68 -6.53
N THR A 114 15.11 23.75 -7.08
CA THR A 114 15.85 24.77 -7.86
C THR A 114 15.74 26.15 -7.22
N ALA A 115 16.63 27.05 -7.60
CA ALA A 115 16.61 28.45 -7.14
C ALA A 115 15.34 29.21 -7.56
N SER A 116 14.62 28.73 -8.58
CA SER A 116 13.33 29.31 -9.03
C SER A 116 12.13 28.88 -8.19
N GLY A 117 12.35 28.14 -7.09
CA GLY A 117 11.27 27.65 -6.22
C GLY A 117 10.55 26.41 -6.77
N LEU A 118 11.10 25.73 -7.79
CA LEU A 118 10.52 24.50 -8.31
C LEU A 118 11.03 23.27 -7.56
N LEU A 119 10.18 22.26 -7.44
CA LEU A 119 10.49 20.91 -6.98
C LEU A 119 10.26 19.90 -8.09
N PHE A 120 11.19 18.97 -8.29
CA PHE A 120 11.00 17.83 -9.18
C PHE A 120 11.04 16.54 -8.38
N ILE A 121 10.06 15.66 -8.62
CA ILE A 121 9.95 14.37 -7.95
C ILE A 121 9.33 13.32 -8.88
N GLY A 122 9.90 12.12 -8.87
CA GLY A 122 9.35 10.98 -9.56
C GLY A 122 8.37 10.17 -8.72
N GLN A 123 7.41 9.50 -9.36
CA GLN A 123 6.39 8.69 -8.71
C GLN A 123 6.46 7.20 -9.12
N PRO A 124 5.92 6.29 -8.30
CA PRO A 124 5.83 4.86 -8.62
C PRO A 124 4.98 4.50 -9.86
N ASP A 125 4.10 5.39 -10.34
CA ASP A 125 3.34 5.21 -11.58
C ASP A 125 4.03 5.79 -12.82
N GLY A 126 5.31 6.16 -12.67
CA GLY A 126 6.18 6.64 -13.74
C GLY A 126 6.04 8.09 -14.12
N ASN A 127 5.23 8.86 -13.38
CA ASN A 127 5.19 10.30 -13.58
C ASN A 127 6.38 11.00 -12.92
N LEU A 128 7.08 11.84 -13.68
CA LEU A 128 7.91 12.92 -13.16
C LEU A 128 7.02 14.16 -13.02
N LEU A 129 7.03 14.78 -11.83
CA LEU A 129 6.29 16.00 -11.54
C LEU A 129 7.25 17.18 -11.39
N ALA A 130 6.80 18.35 -11.82
CA ALA A 130 7.31 19.63 -11.32
C ALA A 130 6.24 20.30 -10.47
N MET A 131 6.62 20.79 -9.30
CA MET A 131 5.72 21.34 -8.29
C MET A 131 6.25 22.67 -7.78
N ASP A 132 5.36 23.51 -7.29
CA ASP A 132 5.67 24.74 -6.57
C ASP A 132 6.22 24.41 -5.17
N GLY A 133 7.34 25.02 -4.80
CA GLY A 133 8.00 24.79 -3.51
C GLY A 133 7.29 25.42 -2.31
N ASP A 134 6.49 26.45 -2.51
CA ASP A 134 5.83 27.19 -1.43
C ASP A 134 4.54 26.50 -0.96
N ASP A 135 3.82 25.82 -1.87
CA ASP A 135 2.52 25.21 -1.56
C ASP A 135 2.34 23.76 -2.06
N GLY A 136 3.32 23.19 -2.78
CA GLY A 136 3.24 21.84 -3.31
C GLY A 136 2.19 21.68 -4.42
N LYS A 137 1.81 22.75 -5.11
CA LYS A 137 0.94 22.70 -6.28
C LYS A 137 1.68 22.06 -7.45
N GLU A 138 1.03 21.10 -8.10
CA GLU A 138 1.54 20.52 -9.35
C GLU A 138 1.47 21.55 -10.48
N LEU A 139 2.59 21.78 -11.14
CA LEU A 139 2.74 22.73 -12.24
C LEU A 139 2.95 22.01 -13.58
N TRP A 140 3.56 20.83 -13.55
CA TRP A 140 3.85 20.03 -14.74
C TRP A 140 3.97 18.54 -14.41
N ARG A 141 3.69 17.69 -15.40
CA ARG A 141 3.74 16.24 -15.30
C ARG A 141 4.20 15.63 -16.62
N PHE A 142 4.99 14.56 -16.55
CA PHE A 142 5.39 13.78 -17.72
C PHE A 142 5.51 12.30 -17.39
N GLN A 143 4.98 11.45 -18.26
CA GLN A 143 5.01 10.00 -18.12
C GLN A 143 6.28 9.40 -18.75
N THR A 144 7.07 8.72 -17.93
CA THR A 144 8.36 8.12 -18.30
C THR A 144 8.28 6.64 -18.68
N GLY A 145 7.10 6.02 -18.49
CA GLY A 145 6.82 4.64 -18.89
C GLY A 145 7.16 3.59 -17.85
N ALA A 146 7.90 3.95 -16.80
CA ALA A 146 8.26 3.08 -15.70
C ALA A 146 8.35 3.86 -14.39
N ALA A 147 8.19 3.17 -13.27
CA ALA A 147 8.29 3.74 -11.93
C ALA A 147 9.60 4.52 -11.75
N ILE A 148 9.52 5.68 -11.11
CA ILE A 148 10.69 6.48 -10.77
C ILE A 148 10.96 6.32 -9.29
N SER A 149 12.12 5.77 -8.95
CA SER A 149 12.63 5.66 -7.57
C SER A 149 14.07 6.17 -7.47
N ALA A 150 14.42 7.11 -8.34
CA ALA A 150 15.69 7.82 -8.35
C ALA A 150 15.45 9.30 -8.06
N SER A 151 16.54 10.01 -7.73
CA SER A 151 16.51 11.46 -7.61
C SER A 151 16.68 12.11 -8.99
N PRO A 152 15.85 13.10 -9.35
CA PRO A 152 16.15 13.95 -10.49
C PRO A 152 17.44 14.74 -10.24
N VAL A 153 18.13 15.09 -11.33
CA VAL A 153 19.27 16.01 -11.33
C VAL A 153 19.03 17.12 -12.35
N THR A 154 19.67 18.27 -12.18
CA THR A 154 19.66 19.33 -13.19
C THR A 154 21.08 19.79 -13.48
N TYR A 155 21.33 20.16 -14.73
CA TYR A 155 22.64 20.60 -15.22
C TYR A 155 22.46 21.51 -16.43
N GLU A 156 23.53 22.14 -16.89
CA GLU A 156 23.52 23.00 -18.07
C GLU A 156 24.46 22.42 -19.15
N ILE A 157 24.04 22.54 -20.41
CA ILE A 157 24.89 22.32 -21.59
C ILE A 157 24.62 23.47 -22.56
N ASP A 158 25.67 24.19 -22.96
CA ASP A 158 25.62 25.27 -23.95
C ASP A 158 24.53 26.33 -23.66
N GLY A 159 24.41 26.77 -22.40
CA GLY A 159 23.41 27.75 -21.98
C GLY A 159 21.97 27.22 -21.90
N GLN A 160 21.76 25.90 -22.07
CA GLN A 160 20.45 25.26 -21.91
C GLN A 160 20.42 24.42 -20.64
N GLN A 161 19.44 24.67 -19.78
CA GLN A 161 19.19 23.85 -18.60
C GLN A 161 18.48 22.56 -18.98
N TYR A 162 18.96 21.46 -18.39
CA TYR A 162 18.37 20.14 -18.47
C TYR A 162 17.96 19.64 -17.09
N VAL A 163 16.90 18.84 -17.03
CA VAL A 163 16.55 18.00 -15.88
C VAL A 163 16.62 16.55 -16.34
N ALA A 164 17.28 15.68 -15.59
CA ALA A 164 17.33 14.25 -15.93
C ALA A 164 16.90 13.38 -14.76
N VAL A 165 16.31 12.22 -15.06
CA VAL A 165 15.88 11.25 -14.05
C VAL A 165 15.92 9.84 -14.64
N TYR A 166 16.24 8.86 -13.79
CA TYR A 166 16.24 7.45 -14.15
C TYR A 166 14.93 6.77 -13.71
N ALA A 167 14.15 6.30 -14.69
CA ALA A 167 12.91 5.56 -14.50
C ALA A 167 13.19 4.05 -14.51
N GLY A 168 13.84 3.57 -13.45
CA GLY A 168 14.20 2.16 -13.27
C GLY A 168 13.26 1.37 -12.34
N GLY A 169 12.56 2.06 -11.45
CA GLY A 169 11.66 1.47 -10.46
C GLY A 169 12.34 0.68 -9.34
N THR A 170 11.54 0.30 -8.35
CA THR A 170 11.95 -0.52 -7.20
C THR A 170 10.83 -1.50 -6.83
N SER A 171 11.18 -2.61 -6.19
CA SER A 171 10.20 -3.56 -5.66
C SER A 171 9.55 -3.09 -4.36
N ILE A 172 10.04 -2.03 -3.73
CA ILE A 172 9.60 -1.60 -2.41
C ILE A 172 8.75 -0.32 -2.52
N PRO A 173 7.54 -0.25 -1.93
CA PRO A 173 6.81 -1.31 -1.22
C PRO A 173 5.90 -2.16 -2.14
N TYR A 174 5.84 -1.85 -3.43
CA TYR A 174 4.79 -2.31 -4.37
C TYR A 174 5.02 -3.69 -5.01
N GLY A 175 6.10 -4.39 -4.68
CA GLY A 175 6.51 -5.62 -5.34
C GLY A 175 6.68 -5.39 -6.85
N ASP A 176 6.24 -6.35 -7.65
CA ASP A 176 6.29 -6.26 -9.12
C ASP A 176 5.08 -5.52 -9.73
N SER A 177 4.20 -4.93 -8.90
CA SER A 177 3.06 -4.18 -9.42
C SER A 177 3.44 -2.78 -9.94
N ALA A 178 4.57 -2.23 -9.49
CA ALA A 178 5.13 -1.01 -10.08
C ALA A 178 6.03 -1.41 -11.26
N SER A 179 5.69 -0.93 -12.47
CA SER A 179 6.45 -1.24 -13.67
C SER A 179 7.89 -0.77 -13.57
N ARG A 180 8.85 -1.65 -13.85
CA ARG A 180 10.27 -1.33 -13.89
C ARG A 180 10.72 -1.06 -15.32
N GLY A 181 11.76 -0.26 -15.46
CA GLY A 181 12.30 0.15 -16.75
C GLY A 181 13.83 0.25 -16.70
N ASP A 182 14.39 0.75 -17.78
CA ASP A 182 15.81 1.10 -17.91
C ASP A 182 15.91 2.40 -18.73
N TYR A 183 15.15 3.42 -18.30
CA TYR A 183 15.02 4.66 -19.05
C TYR A 183 15.72 5.81 -18.32
N LEU A 184 16.74 6.39 -18.95
CA LEU A 184 17.24 7.71 -18.59
C LEU A 184 16.49 8.77 -19.41
N TRP A 185 15.68 9.57 -18.74
CA TRP A 185 14.98 10.70 -19.35
C TRP A 185 15.74 11.99 -19.10
N ALA A 186 15.86 12.83 -20.12
CA ALA A 186 16.37 14.19 -20.02
C ALA A 186 15.39 15.17 -20.66
N PHE A 187 15.13 16.25 -19.95
CA PHE A 187 14.12 17.27 -20.25
C PHE A 187 14.80 18.61 -20.41
N LYS A 188 14.34 19.40 -21.38
CA LYS A 188 14.62 20.82 -21.48
C LYS A 188 13.37 21.56 -21.95
N VAL A 189 13.34 22.87 -21.75
CA VAL A 189 12.28 23.71 -22.32
C VAL A 189 12.28 23.58 -23.85
N GLY A 190 11.10 23.33 -24.44
CA GLY A 190 10.95 23.11 -25.88
C GLY A 190 11.37 21.72 -26.36
N GLY A 191 11.67 20.77 -25.46
CA GLY A 191 11.90 19.37 -25.84
C GLY A 191 10.66 18.75 -26.51
N THR A 192 10.89 17.92 -27.53
CA THR A 192 9.84 17.38 -28.41
C THR A 192 9.63 15.87 -28.30
N VAL A 193 10.39 15.19 -27.44
CA VAL A 193 10.20 13.75 -27.19
C VAL A 193 8.85 13.57 -26.47
N PRO A 194 7.93 12.76 -27.03
CA PRO A 194 6.62 12.56 -26.43
C PRO A 194 6.71 11.73 -25.15
N PRO A 195 5.70 11.82 -24.25
CA PRO A 195 5.57 10.89 -23.12
C PRO A 195 5.55 9.44 -23.57
N ALA A 196 6.09 8.55 -22.73
CA ALA A 196 5.95 7.11 -22.94
C ALA A 196 4.52 6.64 -22.66
N ALA A 197 4.21 5.41 -23.06
CA ALA A 197 2.94 4.77 -22.71
C ALA A 197 2.78 4.68 -21.19
N THR A 198 1.58 4.99 -20.70
CA THR A 198 1.27 4.90 -19.27
C THR A 198 1.35 3.44 -18.80
N PRO A 199 2.21 3.11 -17.83
CA PRO A 199 2.27 1.77 -17.27
C PRO A 199 1.01 1.46 -16.44
N PRO A 200 0.72 0.18 -16.16
CA PRO A 200 -0.27 -0.19 -15.16
C PRO A 200 0.00 0.51 -13.82
N ALA A 201 -1.07 1.00 -13.17
CA ALA A 201 -0.94 1.65 -11.88
C ALA A 201 -0.45 0.66 -10.81
N PRO A 202 0.49 1.05 -9.93
CA PRO A 202 0.92 0.21 -8.82
C PRO A 202 -0.24 -0.19 -7.91
N VAL A 203 -0.21 -1.42 -7.39
CA VAL A 203 -1.23 -1.92 -6.47
C VAL A 203 -0.99 -1.30 -5.09
N VAL A 204 -1.84 -0.34 -4.71
CA VAL A 204 -1.68 0.46 -3.47
C VAL A 204 -2.12 -0.25 -2.20
N ARG A 205 -2.80 -1.39 -2.29
CA ARG A 205 -3.17 -2.23 -1.13
C ARG A 205 -2.35 -3.51 -1.13
N ARG A 206 -1.81 -3.92 0.00
CA ARG A 206 -1.04 -5.17 0.09
C ARG A 206 -1.93 -6.34 -0.36
N PRO A 207 -1.55 -7.14 -1.37
CA PRO A 207 -2.37 -8.26 -1.81
C PRO A 207 -2.43 -9.37 -0.75
N VAL A 208 -3.48 -10.17 -0.80
CA VAL A 208 -3.53 -11.46 -0.11
C VAL A 208 -2.78 -12.53 -0.93
N SER A 209 -2.38 -13.62 -0.30
CA SER A 209 -1.73 -14.75 -0.97
C SER A 209 -2.70 -15.56 -1.83
N GLY A 210 -2.15 -16.29 -2.80
CA GLY A 210 -2.91 -17.22 -3.63
C GLY A 210 -3.56 -16.57 -4.86
N ALA A 211 -4.35 -17.38 -5.57
CA ALA A 211 -5.11 -16.96 -6.74
C ALA A 211 -6.59 -16.82 -6.41
N ALA A 212 -7.29 -16.03 -7.22
CA ALA A 212 -8.72 -15.85 -7.09
C ALA A 212 -9.49 -17.14 -7.39
N VAL A 213 -10.48 -17.47 -6.57
CA VAL A 213 -11.41 -18.59 -6.79
C VAL A 213 -12.83 -18.05 -6.96
N GLU A 214 -13.52 -18.49 -7.99
CA GLU A 214 -14.94 -18.16 -8.18
C GLU A 214 -15.78 -18.82 -7.08
N GLY A 215 -16.54 -18.02 -6.34
CA GLY A 215 -17.30 -18.50 -5.18
C GLY A 215 -18.29 -19.61 -5.53
N ALA A 216 -18.85 -19.59 -6.74
CA ALA A 216 -19.76 -20.61 -7.26
C ALA A 216 -19.07 -21.96 -7.53
N ALA A 217 -17.76 -21.96 -7.78
CA ALA A 217 -16.96 -23.14 -8.10
C ALA A 217 -16.34 -23.81 -6.87
N LEU A 218 -16.58 -23.27 -5.68
CA LEU A 218 -16.12 -23.87 -4.43
C LEU A 218 -16.89 -25.15 -4.14
N PRO A 219 -16.25 -26.17 -3.54
CA PRO A 219 -16.94 -27.40 -3.13
C PRO A 219 -18.10 -27.15 -2.16
N THR A 220 -17.98 -26.10 -1.33
CA THR A 220 -19.12 -25.51 -0.61
C THR A 220 -19.31 -24.10 -1.16
N PRO A 221 -20.25 -23.89 -2.10
CA PRO A 221 -20.41 -22.62 -2.79
C PRO A 221 -20.54 -21.42 -1.85
N TYR A 222 -19.91 -20.31 -2.22
CA TYR A 222 -19.96 -19.02 -1.53
C TYR A 222 -19.64 -19.08 -0.03
N THR A 223 -18.76 -20.01 0.38
CA THR A 223 -18.39 -20.19 1.79
C THR A 223 -16.91 -19.93 2.01
N VAL A 224 -16.61 -19.12 3.04
CA VAL A 224 -15.28 -18.93 3.60
C VAL A 224 -15.16 -19.71 4.90
N PHE A 225 -14.12 -20.52 5.05
CA PHE A 225 -13.74 -21.17 6.30
C PHE A 225 -12.58 -20.41 6.95
N LEU A 226 -12.80 -19.95 8.19
CA LEU A 226 -11.85 -19.15 8.95
C LEU A 226 -10.84 -20.03 9.71
N GLY A 227 -9.59 -19.57 9.80
CA GLY A 227 -8.53 -20.29 10.52
C GLY A 227 -8.09 -21.58 9.83
N ARG A 228 -8.25 -21.68 8.51
CA ARG A 228 -7.91 -22.87 7.71
C ARG A 228 -7.12 -22.48 6.47
N VAL A 229 -6.03 -23.20 6.22
CA VAL A 229 -5.25 -23.06 4.98
C VAL A 229 -5.93 -23.86 3.87
N GLN A 230 -6.06 -23.23 2.70
CA GLN A 230 -6.71 -23.82 1.54
C GLN A 230 -5.87 -24.96 0.96
N THR A 231 -6.51 -26.09 0.68
CA THR A 231 -5.93 -27.21 -0.07
C THR A 231 -5.96 -26.96 -1.58
N ALA A 232 -5.22 -27.75 -2.36
CA ALA A 232 -5.24 -27.67 -3.83
C ALA A 232 -6.64 -27.90 -4.45
N ALA A 233 -7.53 -28.59 -3.73
CA ALA A 233 -8.92 -28.83 -4.15
C ALA A 233 -9.89 -27.73 -3.70
N ASN A 234 -9.39 -26.56 -3.27
CA ASN A 234 -10.18 -25.44 -2.74
C ASN A 234 -11.01 -25.77 -1.48
N GLN A 235 -10.63 -26.82 -0.75
CA GLN A 235 -11.23 -27.22 0.53
C GLN A 235 -10.45 -26.64 1.71
N PRO A 236 -11.08 -26.39 2.88
CA PRO A 236 -10.36 -26.07 4.10
C PRO A 236 -9.47 -27.23 4.53
N GLY A 237 -8.23 -26.94 4.94
CA GLY A 237 -7.32 -27.93 5.50
C GLY A 237 -7.82 -28.55 6.81
N ALA A 238 -7.31 -29.74 7.14
CA ALA A 238 -7.75 -30.51 8.31
C ALA A 238 -7.29 -29.92 9.66
N THR A 239 -6.28 -29.05 9.66
CA THR A 239 -5.70 -28.46 10.88
C THR A 239 -6.05 -26.97 10.98
N GLU A 240 -6.40 -26.53 12.19
CA GLU A 240 -6.54 -25.10 12.51
C GLU A 240 -5.18 -24.39 12.34
N SER A 241 -5.19 -23.17 11.81
CA SER A 241 -3.98 -22.43 11.47
C SER A 241 -4.10 -20.94 11.77
N THR A 242 -2.96 -20.32 12.04
CA THR A 242 -2.78 -18.87 12.19
C THR A 242 -1.93 -18.27 11.07
N ALA A 243 -1.67 -19.04 9.99
CA ALA A 243 -0.92 -18.56 8.83
C ALA A 243 -1.62 -17.38 8.16
N ILE A 244 -0.85 -16.57 7.42
CA ILE A 244 -1.34 -15.36 6.74
C ILE A 244 -2.50 -15.68 5.77
N ASN A 245 -2.44 -16.85 5.13
CA ASN A 245 -3.46 -17.36 4.20
C ASN A 245 -4.47 -18.32 4.84
N ALA A 246 -4.65 -18.29 6.17
CA ALA A 246 -5.59 -19.16 6.88
C ALA A 246 -7.06 -18.69 6.77
N MET A 247 -7.46 -18.28 5.57
CA MET A 247 -8.84 -18.00 5.15
C MET A 247 -9.08 -18.86 3.92
N THR A 248 -10.09 -19.75 3.90
CA THR A 248 -10.30 -20.65 2.76
C THR A 248 -11.66 -20.40 2.08
N PRO A 249 -11.69 -19.97 0.80
CA PRO A 249 -10.54 -19.52 0.02
C PRO A 249 -9.98 -18.19 0.56
N THR A 250 -8.69 -17.93 0.32
CA THR A 250 -8.06 -16.68 0.78
C THR A 250 -8.50 -15.51 -0.10
N TRP A 251 -8.71 -15.78 -1.40
CA TRP A 251 -9.19 -14.83 -2.37
C TRP A 251 -10.41 -15.41 -3.11
N MET A 252 -11.59 -14.85 -2.86
CA MET A 252 -12.83 -15.21 -3.54
C MET A 252 -13.27 -14.11 -4.52
N ARG A 253 -13.92 -14.50 -5.61
CA ARG A 253 -14.66 -13.59 -6.51
C ARG A 253 -16.13 -13.98 -6.53
N VAL A 254 -17.02 -12.99 -6.53
CA VAL A 254 -18.47 -13.20 -6.55
C VAL A 254 -19.18 -12.09 -7.35
N PRO A 255 -20.32 -12.36 -8.01
CA PRO A 255 -21.17 -11.32 -8.57
C PRO A 255 -21.76 -10.40 -7.48
N VAL A 256 -22.13 -9.18 -7.85
CA VAL A 256 -22.99 -8.32 -7.03
C VAL A 256 -24.28 -9.05 -6.61
N ASN A 257 -24.75 -8.76 -5.40
CA ASN A 257 -25.90 -9.38 -4.71
C ASN A 257 -25.67 -10.85 -4.30
N THR A 258 -24.42 -11.30 -4.23
CA THR A 258 -24.08 -12.62 -3.69
C THR A 258 -24.04 -12.60 -2.17
N THR A 259 -24.67 -13.59 -1.53
CA THR A 259 -24.54 -13.84 -0.09
C THR A 259 -23.41 -14.82 0.17
N VAL A 260 -22.40 -14.40 0.92
CA VAL A 260 -21.27 -15.23 1.34
C VAL A 260 -21.47 -15.67 2.79
N THR A 261 -21.18 -16.94 3.06
CA THR A 261 -21.19 -17.52 4.41
C THR A 261 -19.77 -17.58 4.96
N PHE A 262 -19.55 -17.03 6.15
CA PHE A 262 -18.31 -17.18 6.90
C PHE A 262 -18.53 -18.22 7.99
N THR A 263 -17.67 -19.23 8.04
CA THR A 263 -17.80 -20.38 8.94
C THR A 263 -16.54 -20.52 9.77
N ASN A 264 -16.70 -20.67 11.09
CA ASN A 264 -15.66 -21.19 11.95
C ASN A 264 -15.86 -22.72 12.07
N PRO A 265 -15.01 -23.56 11.43
CA PRO A 265 -15.16 -25.02 11.50
C PRO A 265 -15.26 -25.54 12.95
N ALA A 266 -16.10 -26.54 13.19
CA ALA A 266 -16.24 -27.16 14.51
C ALA A 266 -14.93 -27.75 15.06
N GLY A 267 -14.01 -28.14 14.18
CA GLY A 267 -12.69 -28.63 14.56
C GLY A 267 -11.66 -27.54 14.91
N ASN A 268 -12.03 -26.26 14.93
CA ASN A 268 -11.18 -25.22 15.50
C ASN A 268 -11.37 -25.18 17.02
N ALA A 269 -10.30 -24.93 17.76
CA ALA A 269 -10.35 -24.70 19.20
C ALA A 269 -10.73 -23.25 19.54
N ASN A 270 -10.38 -22.30 18.67
CA ASN A 270 -10.51 -20.89 18.98
C ASN A 270 -11.73 -20.24 18.32
N THR A 271 -12.22 -19.18 18.96
CA THR A 271 -13.14 -18.25 18.31
C THR A 271 -12.42 -17.59 17.14
N ARG A 272 -13.08 -17.52 15.98
CA ARG A 272 -12.55 -16.88 14.77
C ARG A 272 -13.42 -15.70 14.36
N CYS A 273 -12.81 -14.72 13.72
CA CYS A 273 -13.54 -13.56 13.21
C CYS A 273 -13.41 -13.39 11.70
N ALA A 274 -14.43 -12.75 11.15
CA ALA A 274 -14.37 -12.07 9.88
C ALA A 274 -14.69 -10.60 10.16
N THR A 275 -13.66 -9.80 10.41
CA THR A 275 -13.78 -8.36 10.61
C THR A 275 -13.45 -7.68 9.29
N GLN A 276 -14.48 -7.15 8.62
CA GLN A 276 -14.31 -6.33 7.43
C GLN A 276 -13.60 -5.04 7.80
N PHE A 277 -12.69 -4.55 6.96
CA PHE A 277 -11.99 -3.30 7.25
C PHE A 277 -12.05 -2.26 6.14
N PHE A 278 -12.02 -0.99 6.60
CA PHE A 278 -12.28 0.30 5.93
C PHE A 278 -13.74 0.68 5.74
N GLU A 279 -14.57 -0.15 5.11
CA GLU A 279 -16.00 0.12 4.93
C GLU A 279 -16.83 -0.19 6.20
N GLY A 280 -16.35 -1.09 7.06
CA GLY A 280 -16.98 -1.50 8.31
C GLY A 280 -18.28 -2.29 8.15
N GLU A 281 -18.47 -3.00 7.03
CA GLU A 281 -19.77 -3.63 6.70
C GLU A 281 -20.18 -4.77 7.63
N TYR A 282 -19.22 -5.51 8.19
CA TYR A 282 -19.49 -6.62 9.10
C TYR A 282 -18.31 -6.86 10.06
N ASN A 283 -18.64 -7.39 11.25
CA ASN A 283 -17.66 -7.82 12.24
C ASN A 283 -18.17 -9.08 12.94
N PHE A 284 -17.97 -10.23 12.30
CA PHE A 284 -18.46 -11.51 12.83
C PHE A 284 -17.45 -12.09 13.81
N LYS A 285 -17.91 -12.50 14.98
CA LYS A 285 -17.15 -13.27 15.98
C LYS A 285 -17.84 -14.61 16.18
N LEU A 286 -17.22 -15.68 15.69
CA LEU A 286 -17.83 -16.99 15.51
C LEU A 286 -17.18 -18.00 16.45
N LEU A 287 -17.99 -18.65 17.29
CA LEU A 287 -17.58 -19.82 18.07
C LEU A 287 -17.33 -21.01 17.12
N PRO A 288 -16.51 -22.01 17.52
CA PRO A 288 -16.36 -23.23 16.75
C PRO A 288 -17.71 -23.87 16.38
N GLY A 289 -17.88 -24.20 15.11
CA GLY A 289 -19.10 -24.81 14.56
C GLY A 289 -20.20 -23.82 14.18
N THR A 290 -19.97 -22.51 14.32
CA THR A 290 -20.95 -21.47 13.97
C THR A 290 -20.59 -20.73 12.69
N SER A 291 -21.61 -20.15 12.05
CA SER A 291 -21.48 -19.40 10.81
C SER A 291 -22.28 -18.10 10.85
N ALA A 292 -21.85 -17.12 10.07
CA ALA A 292 -22.58 -15.89 9.77
C ALA A 292 -22.60 -15.64 8.26
N LYS A 293 -23.49 -14.75 7.80
CA LYS A 293 -23.66 -14.44 6.38
C LYS A 293 -23.63 -12.94 6.15
N HIS A 294 -23.10 -12.52 5.01
CA HIS A 294 -23.16 -11.15 4.52
C HIS A 294 -23.51 -11.13 3.03
N THR A 295 -24.35 -10.19 2.61
CA THR A 295 -24.71 -10.01 1.20
C THR A 295 -23.98 -8.80 0.64
N PHE A 296 -23.17 -9.02 -0.40
CA PHE A 296 -22.36 -7.98 -1.04
C PHE A 296 -23.14 -7.31 -2.16
N ASN A 297 -23.61 -6.09 -1.93
CA ASN A 297 -24.54 -5.40 -2.84
C ASN A 297 -23.86 -4.34 -3.72
N LYS A 298 -22.54 -4.20 -3.63
CA LYS A 298 -21.76 -3.21 -4.39
C LYS A 298 -20.49 -3.84 -4.96
N PRO A 299 -20.08 -3.49 -6.19
CA PRO A 299 -18.78 -3.87 -6.70
C PRO A 299 -17.66 -3.29 -5.84
N GLY A 300 -16.56 -4.03 -5.68
CA GLY A 300 -15.41 -3.57 -4.90
C GLY A 300 -14.50 -4.69 -4.40
N GLU A 301 -13.43 -4.30 -3.73
CA GLU A 301 -12.53 -5.22 -3.03
C GLU A 301 -12.74 -5.13 -1.51
N TYR A 302 -13.22 -6.21 -0.93
CA TYR A 302 -13.54 -6.32 0.49
C TYR A 302 -12.51 -7.18 1.19
N PHE A 303 -11.67 -6.55 2.01
CA PHE A 303 -10.72 -7.26 2.85
C PHE A 303 -11.29 -7.46 4.24
N TYR A 304 -10.91 -8.58 4.86
CA TYR A 304 -11.32 -8.93 6.22
C TYR A 304 -10.23 -9.76 6.90
N ASN A 305 -10.13 -9.65 8.22
CA ASN A 305 -9.16 -10.43 8.98
C ASN A 305 -9.75 -11.08 10.24
N ASP A 306 -8.99 -12.02 10.78
CA ASP A 306 -9.33 -12.78 11.99
C ASP A 306 -8.92 -12.03 13.26
N CYS A 307 -9.71 -12.15 14.33
CA CYS A 307 -9.43 -11.55 15.62
C CYS A 307 -8.48 -12.40 16.47
N HIS A 308 -8.45 -13.72 16.23
CA HIS A 308 -7.52 -14.60 16.94
C HIS A 308 -6.11 -14.53 16.35
N SER A 309 -5.99 -14.49 15.02
CA SER A 309 -4.75 -14.16 14.32
C SER A 309 -4.99 -13.03 13.31
N PRO A 310 -4.67 -11.77 13.65
CA PRO A 310 -4.91 -10.62 12.75
C PRO A 310 -4.08 -10.65 11.47
N ARG A 311 -3.10 -11.55 11.39
CA ARG A 311 -2.29 -11.87 10.21
C ARG A 311 -3.08 -12.61 9.13
N SER A 312 -4.02 -13.44 9.55
CA SER A 312 -4.87 -14.21 8.65
C SER A 312 -5.86 -13.25 8.02
N THR A 313 -5.72 -13.01 6.72
CA THR A 313 -6.50 -12.01 5.99
C THR A 313 -7.00 -12.59 4.68
N GLY A 314 -8.29 -12.38 4.40
CA GLY A 314 -8.92 -12.76 3.15
C GLY A 314 -9.38 -11.56 2.35
N LYS A 315 -9.66 -11.80 1.07
CA LYS A 315 -10.20 -10.82 0.12
C LYS A 315 -11.39 -11.42 -0.63
N ILE A 316 -12.48 -10.66 -0.70
CA ILE A 316 -13.62 -10.93 -1.60
C ILE A 316 -13.66 -9.80 -2.63
N VAL A 317 -13.61 -10.15 -3.91
CA VAL A 317 -13.79 -9.19 -5.01
C VAL A 317 -15.20 -9.37 -5.57
N VAL A 318 -15.97 -8.30 -5.56
CA VAL A 318 -17.35 -8.27 -6.04
C VAL A 318 -17.37 -7.59 -7.40
N TYR A 319 -17.89 -8.29 -8.42
CA TYR A 319 -17.92 -7.82 -9.81
C TYR A 319 -19.33 -7.74 -10.39
#